data_AF-A0A1G1YV69-F1
#
_entry.id   AF-A0A1G1YV69-F1
#
_cell.length_a   1.000
_cell.length_b   1.000
_cell.length_c   1.000
_cell.angle_alpha   90.00
_cell.angle_beta   90.00
_cell.angle_gamma   90.00
#
_symmetry.space_group_name_H-M   'P 1'
#
loop_
_entity.id
_entity.type
_entity.pdbx_description
1 polymer ?
#
loop_
_entity_poly.entity_id
_entity_poly.type
_entity_poly.pdbx_seq_one_letter_code
_entity_poly.pdbx_strand_id
1 'polypeptide(L)'
;MPPPEPLDTDRDGLTDEEEALYGTDINNADTDNDTLTDRDEAKVFKTDPNNADTDGDTYLDGAEVRAGYDPKGPGKLLEIQ
;
A
#
# COMPACT_ATOMS: atom_id res chain seq x y z
N MET A 1 8.25 13.41 -29.73
CA MET A 1 7.76 13.73 -28.37
C MET A 1 7.60 12.40 -27.66
N PRO A 2 8.17 12.20 -26.47
CA PRO A 2 7.78 11.05 -25.66
C PRO A 2 6.28 11.17 -25.34
N PRO A 3 5.58 10.04 -25.11
CA PRO A 3 4.23 10.09 -24.58
C PRO A 3 4.22 10.91 -23.27
N PRO A 4 3.08 11.53 -22.90
CA PRO A 4 2.95 12.12 -21.57
C PRO A 4 3.28 11.05 -20.53
N GLU A 5 4.04 11.43 -19.50
CA GLU A 5 4.23 10.54 -18.35
C GLU A 5 2.86 10.30 -17.71
N PRO A 6 2.59 9.07 -17.23
CA PRO A 6 1.34 8.78 -16.56
C PRO A 6 1.19 9.71 -15.35
N LEU A 7 -0.04 10.17 -15.13
CA LEU A 7 -0.35 11.10 -14.06
C LEU A 7 -0.26 10.36 -12.72
N ASP A 8 0.32 11.01 -11.73
CA ASP A 8 0.48 10.56 -10.35
C ASP A 8 0.10 11.78 -9.50
N THR A 9 -1.17 11.84 -9.13
CA THR A 9 -1.83 13.04 -8.59
C THR A 9 -1.41 13.31 -7.15
N ASP A 10 -1.29 12.27 -6.33
CA ASP A 10 -0.94 12.35 -4.92
C ASP A 10 0.57 12.13 -4.63
N ARG A 11 1.32 11.64 -5.63
CA ARG A 11 2.77 11.44 -5.61
C ARG A 11 3.23 10.34 -4.67
N ASP A 12 2.43 9.30 -4.52
CA ASP A 12 2.79 8.08 -3.78
C ASP A 12 3.64 7.10 -4.64
N GLY A 13 3.62 7.29 -5.96
CA GLY A 13 4.34 6.50 -6.96
C GLY A 13 3.55 5.33 -7.56
N LEU A 14 2.23 5.26 -7.31
CA LEU A 14 1.25 4.73 -8.24
C LEU A 14 0.82 5.85 -9.20
N THR A 15 0.32 5.43 -10.35
CA THR A 15 -0.27 6.35 -11.32
C THR A 15 -1.79 6.34 -11.15
N ASP A 16 -2.48 7.42 -11.51
CA ASP A 16 -3.96 7.51 -11.40
C ASP A 16 -4.67 6.30 -12.06
N GLU A 17 -4.06 5.72 -13.11
CA GLU A 17 -4.55 4.51 -13.76
C GLU A 17 -4.33 3.23 -12.93
N GLU A 18 -3.19 3.12 -12.25
CA GLU A 18 -2.90 2.03 -11.32
C GLU A 18 -3.80 2.14 -10.09
N GLU A 19 -3.96 3.33 -9.54
CA GLU A 19 -4.85 3.60 -8.41
C GLU A 19 -6.30 3.22 -8.74
N ALA A 20 -6.79 3.58 -9.93
CA ALA A 20 -8.10 3.14 -10.40
C ALA A 20 -8.23 1.61 -10.57
N LEU A 21 -7.13 0.90 -10.82
CA LEU A 21 -7.10 -0.57 -10.89
C LEU A 21 -7.08 -1.21 -9.49
N TYR A 22 -6.40 -0.59 -8.53
CA TYR A 22 -6.36 -1.02 -7.12
C TYR A 22 -7.59 -0.57 -6.32
N GLY A 23 -8.33 0.43 -6.82
CA GLY A 23 -9.50 0.99 -6.15
C GLY A 23 -9.16 2.08 -5.12
N THR A 24 -7.95 2.64 -5.16
CA THR A 24 -7.43 3.64 -4.23
C THR A 24 -7.84 5.06 -4.61
N ASP A 25 -7.68 6.03 -3.71
CA ASP A 25 -8.03 7.43 -3.97
C ASP A 25 -6.85 8.19 -4.60
N ILE A 26 -7.03 8.57 -5.87
CA ILE A 26 -6.05 9.35 -6.65
C ILE A 26 -5.53 10.65 -6.00
N ASN A 27 -6.20 11.15 -4.96
CA ASN A 27 -5.80 12.36 -4.25
C ASN A 27 -5.19 12.08 -2.88
N ASN A 28 -5.01 10.81 -2.51
CA ASN A 28 -4.60 10.40 -1.19
C ASN A 28 -3.66 9.20 -1.24
N ALA A 29 -2.39 9.45 -0.94
CA ALA A 29 -1.29 8.48 -0.96
C ALA A 29 -1.41 7.31 0.03
N ASP A 30 -2.41 7.34 0.91
CA ASP A 30 -2.67 6.39 1.98
C ASP A 30 -4.20 6.30 2.14
N THR A 31 -4.83 5.55 1.22
CA THR A 31 -6.29 5.51 1.05
C THR A 31 -7.02 5.07 2.31
N ASP A 32 -6.50 4.08 3.02
CA ASP A 32 -7.09 3.54 4.24
C ASP A 32 -6.60 4.19 5.55
N ASN A 33 -5.61 5.09 5.44
CA ASN A 33 -5.05 5.91 6.52
C ASN A 33 -4.34 5.09 7.61
N ASP A 34 -3.65 4.03 7.21
CA ASP A 34 -2.96 3.10 8.10
C ASP A 34 -1.47 3.43 8.28
N THR A 35 -1.01 4.50 7.61
CA THR A 35 0.37 5.02 7.55
C THR A 35 1.34 4.27 6.61
N LEU A 36 0.83 3.38 5.77
CA LEU A 36 1.48 2.78 4.62
C LEU A 36 0.95 3.44 3.36
N THR A 37 1.78 3.63 2.33
CA THR A 37 1.28 4.24 1.10
C THR A 37 0.65 3.19 0.20
N ASP A 38 -0.36 3.58 -0.57
CA ASP A 38 -1.07 2.67 -1.50
C ASP A 38 -0.10 1.90 -2.41
N ARG A 39 0.95 2.58 -2.89
CA ARG A 39 2.07 1.97 -3.62
C ARG A 39 2.78 0.86 -2.83
N ASP A 40 3.16 1.12 -1.59
CA ASP A 40 3.93 0.16 -0.79
C ASP A 40 3.05 -1.06 -0.47
N GLU A 41 1.78 -0.83 -0.17
CA GLU A 41 0.79 -1.88 0.00
C GLU A 41 0.64 -2.74 -1.25
N ALA A 42 0.36 -2.12 -2.40
CA ALA A 42 0.12 -2.83 -3.64
C ALA A 42 1.37 -3.52 -4.22
N LYS A 43 2.54 -2.86 -4.15
CA LYS A 43 3.77 -3.32 -4.86
C LYS A 43 4.80 -3.98 -3.95
N VAL A 44 4.88 -3.63 -2.67
CA VAL A 44 5.93 -4.12 -1.76
C VAL A 44 5.38 -5.18 -0.81
N PHE A 45 4.31 -4.88 -0.08
CA PHE A 45 3.76 -5.75 0.97
C PHE A 45 2.68 -6.70 0.45
N LYS A 46 2.06 -6.35 -0.68
CA LYS A 46 0.91 -7.02 -1.28
C LYS A 46 -0.30 -7.11 -0.33
N THR A 47 -0.49 -6.08 0.48
CA THR A 47 -1.67 -5.87 1.33
C THR A 47 -2.80 -5.26 0.51
N ASP A 48 -3.97 -5.09 1.12
CA ASP A 48 -5.11 -4.43 0.50
C ASP A 48 -5.07 -2.92 0.84
N PRO A 49 -4.79 -2.03 -0.13
CA PRO A 49 -4.64 -0.60 0.13
C PRO A 49 -5.94 0.12 0.57
N ASN A 50 -7.06 -0.60 0.54
CA ASN A 50 -8.35 -0.10 1.02
C ASN A 50 -8.71 -0.65 2.40
N ASN A 51 -7.82 -1.39 3.04
CA ASN A 51 -8.07 -2.06 4.29
C ASN A 51 -6.85 -2.00 5.22
N ALA A 52 -6.96 -1.09 6.19
CA ALA A 52 -5.90 -0.77 7.12
C ALA A 52 -5.41 -1.92 8.00
N ASP A 53 -6.09 -3.07 8.00
CA ASP A 53 -5.78 -4.30 8.73
C ASP A 53 -6.08 -5.49 7.79
N THR A 54 -5.12 -5.81 6.92
CA THR A 54 -5.32 -6.79 5.83
C THR A 54 -5.56 -8.20 6.37
N ASP A 55 -4.89 -8.58 7.46
CA ASP A 55 -4.99 -9.91 8.04
C ASP A 55 -6.10 -10.05 9.10
N GLY A 56 -6.67 -8.94 9.55
CA GLY A 56 -7.79 -8.86 10.48
C GLY A 56 -7.40 -9.14 11.93
N ASP A 57 -6.13 -8.96 12.29
CA ASP A 57 -5.60 -9.26 13.61
C ASP A 57 -5.63 -8.08 14.61
N THR A 58 -6.20 -6.94 14.18
CA THR A 58 -6.35 -5.65 14.89
C THR A 58 -5.12 -4.74 14.92
N TYR A 59 -4.01 -5.16 14.32
CA TYR A 59 -2.89 -4.27 14.05
C TYR A 59 -3.02 -3.67 12.65
N LEU A 60 -2.49 -2.46 12.48
CA LEU A 60 -2.53 -1.80 11.17
C LEU A 60 -1.35 -2.26 10.32
N ASP A 61 -1.55 -2.46 9.01
CA ASP A 61 -0.51 -2.98 8.13
C ASP A 61 0.78 -2.12 8.21
N GLY A 62 0.64 -0.79 8.16
CA GLY A 62 1.72 0.17 8.31
C GLY A 62 2.39 0.13 9.69
N ALA A 63 1.62 -0.14 10.75
CA ALA A 63 2.17 -0.30 12.09
C ALA A 63 2.99 -1.59 12.22
N GLU A 64 2.50 -2.68 11.63
CA GLU A 64 3.17 -3.97 11.58
C GLU A 64 4.46 -3.93 10.78
N VAL A 65 4.40 -3.39 9.55
CA VAL A 65 5.56 -3.20 8.69
C VAL A 65 6.64 -2.39 9.41
N ARG A 66 6.27 -1.29 10.07
CA ARG A 66 7.22 -0.45 10.81
C ARG A 66 7.81 -1.16 12.02
N ALA A 67 7.09 -2.10 12.61
CA ALA A 67 7.55 -2.94 13.70
C ALA A 67 8.26 -4.23 13.24
N GLY A 68 8.25 -4.53 11.93
CA GLY A 68 8.86 -5.72 11.32
C GLY A 68 7.99 -6.98 11.39
N TYR A 69 6.67 -6.82 11.50
CA TYR A 69 5.66 -7.87 11.45
C TYR A 69 5.10 -8.03 10.04
N ASP A 70 4.51 -9.19 9.73
CA ASP A 70 3.92 -9.44 8.41
C ASP A 70 2.47 -8.96 8.38
N PRO A 71 2.12 -7.93 7.59
CA PRO A 71 0.76 -7.38 7.56
C PRO A 71 -0.28 -8.30 6.89
N LYS A 72 0.14 -9.45 6.38
CA LYS A 72 -0.77 -10.45 5.78
C LYS A 72 -0.99 -11.66 6.66
N GLY A 73 -0.43 -11.68 7.86
CA GLY A 73 -0.63 -12.81 8.74
C GLY A 73 0.33 -12.90 9.92
N PRO A 74 0.18 -13.98 10.69
CA PRO A 74 0.96 -14.16 11.90
C PRO A 74 2.44 -14.41 11.59
N GLY A 75 3.31 -13.48 11.98
CA GLY A 75 4.75 -13.67 11.81
C GLY A 75 5.56 -12.39 11.83
N LYS A 76 6.83 -12.51 11.46
CA LYS A 76 7.68 -11.36 11.15
C LYS A 76 7.81 -11.24 9.64
N LEU A 77 7.88 -10.01 9.15
CA LEU A 77 8.11 -9.66 7.73
C LEU A 77 9.37 -10.33 7.13
N LEU A 78 10.28 -10.79 7.99
CA LEU A 78 11.53 -11.45 7.64
C LEU A 78 11.41 -12.97 7.79
N GLU A 79 11.10 -13.63 6.68
CA GLU A 79 11.80 -14.87 6.33
C GLU A 79 12.33 -14.76 4.90
N ILE A 80 13.34 -13.91 4.71
CA ILE A 80 14.28 -14.10 3.60
C ILE A 80 15.14 -15.33 3.93
N GLN A 81 14.93 -16.42 3.19
CA GLN A 81 15.95 -17.43 2.99
C GLN A 81 16.53 -17.30 1.58
#